data_AF-A0A383B8H7-F1
#
_entry.id   AF-A0A383B8H7-F1
#
_cell.length_a   1.000
_cell.length_b   1.000
_cell.length_c   1.000
_cell.angle_alpha   90.00
_cell.angle_beta   90.00
_cell.angle_gamma   90.00
#
_symmetry.space_group_name_H-M   'P 1'
#
loop_
_entity.id
_entity.type
_entity.pdbx_description
1 polymer ?
#
loop_
_entity_poly.entity_id
_entity_poly.type
_entity_poly.pdbx_seq_one_letter_code
_entity_poly.pdbx_strand_id
1 'polypeptide(L)'
;MGPAELIVAGLILFSPANATEIKPDGSAECLALNMYHEARGQGSAGLLGVSSVVLNRVKDKRFPNTICEVVEQGPTRESWKKNGEFYPIRHKCQFSWWCDGRSDIPKDINTYTKLLTIARSMVYNDMAFIDITD
;
A
#
# COMPACT_ATOMS: atom_id res chain seq x y z
N MET A 1 -25.54 15.11 55.27
CA MET A 1 -26.44 15.08 54.11
C MET A 1 -25.74 15.82 52.98
N GLY A 2 -25.52 15.15 51.84
CA GLY A 2 -24.80 15.69 50.68
C GLY A 2 -25.40 17.00 50.14
N PRO A 3 -24.68 17.70 49.25
CA PRO A 3 -24.79 17.35 47.84
C PRO A 3 -23.47 17.62 47.08
N ALA A 4 -22.44 16.81 47.32
CA ALA A 4 -21.21 16.89 46.51
C ALA A 4 -21.29 16.04 45.22
N GLU A 5 -22.38 15.28 44.99
CA GLU A 5 -22.42 14.26 43.94
C GLU A 5 -23.25 14.61 42.69
N LEU A 6 -23.94 15.75 42.61
CA LEU A 6 -24.93 15.94 41.53
C LEU A 6 -24.43 16.61 40.24
N ILE A 7 -23.15 16.98 40.10
CA ILE A 7 -22.67 17.66 38.88
C ILE A 7 -21.83 16.74 37.96
N VAL A 8 -21.34 15.59 38.45
CA VAL A 8 -20.45 14.73 37.64
C VAL A 8 -21.18 13.94 36.54
N ALA A 9 -22.51 13.96 36.52
CA ALA A 9 -23.29 13.28 35.48
C ALA A 9 -23.52 14.10 34.20
N GLY A 10 -23.09 15.37 34.14
CA GLY A 10 -23.41 16.29 33.04
C GLY A 10 -22.35 16.46 31.95
N LEU A 11 -21.14 15.93 32.15
CA LEU A 11 -20.02 16.07 31.22
C LEU A 11 -19.52 14.69 30.79
N ILE A 12 -20.40 13.91 30.17
CA ILE A 12 -19.92 13.02 29.10
C ILE A 12 -19.44 13.99 28.01
N LEU A 13 -18.18 14.37 28.14
CA LEU A 13 -17.40 15.01 27.10
C LEU A 13 -17.58 14.13 25.87
N PHE A 14 -18.39 14.59 24.93
CA PHE A 14 -18.26 14.21 23.54
C PHE A 14 -16.87 14.69 23.12
N SER A 15 -15.84 13.93 23.51
CA SER A 15 -14.56 13.99 22.84
C SER A 15 -14.91 13.74 21.38
N PRO A 16 -14.65 14.70 20.46
CA PRO A 16 -14.63 14.31 19.07
C PRO A 16 -13.54 13.26 19.03
N ALA A 17 -13.93 12.01 18.76
CA ALA A 17 -12.98 11.08 18.22
C ALA A 17 -12.41 11.81 17.02
N ASN A 18 -11.14 12.23 17.10
CA ASN A 18 -10.38 12.57 15.91
C ASN A 18 -10.35 11.27 15.13
N ALA A 19 -11.41 11.03 14.33
CA ALA A 19 -11.35 10.18 13.19
C ALA A 19 -10.25 10.83 12.35
N THR A 20 -9.03 10.34 12.50
CA THR A 20 -8.01 10.53 11.49
C THR A 20 -8.66 10.09 10.21
N GLU A 21 -9.11 11.05 9.42
CA GLU A 21 -9.51 10.81 8.05
C GLU A 21 -8.31 10.08 7.44
N ILE A 22 -8.44 8.77 7.23
CA ILE A 22 -7.39 8.00 6.54
C ILE A 22 -7.43 8.54 5.12
N LYS A 23 -6.70 9.62 4.90
CA LYS A 23 -6.36 10.05 3.57
C LYS A 23 -5.56 8.87 3.01
N PRO A 24 -6.03 8.18 1.96
CA PRO A 24 -5.28 7.07 1.42
C PRO A 24 -3.90 7.61 1.04
N ASP A 25 -2.88 7.07 1.69
CA ASP A 25 -1.46 7.37 1.49
C ASP A 25 -0.96 6.90 0.11
N GLY A 26 -1.86 6.34 -0.70
CA GLY A 26 -1.57 5.71 -1.98
C GLY A 26 -1.21 4.23 -1.84
N SER A 27 -1.17 3.66 -0.63
CA SER A 27 -0.75 2.27 -0.41
C SER A 27 -1.62 1.27 -1.17
N ALA A 28 -2.95 1.46 -1.16
CA ALA A 28 -3.85 0.59 -1.91
C ALA A 28 -3.65 0.73 -3.43
N GLU A 29 -3.39 1.94 -3.92
CA GLU A 29 -3.09 2.21 -5.33
C GLU A 29 -1.75 1.57 -5.76
N CYS A 30 -0.69 1.70 -4.95
CA CYS A 30 0.60 1.05 -5.20
C CYS A 30 0.48 -0.49 -5.18
N LEU A 31 -0.25 -1.06 -4.22
CA LEU A 31 -0.49 -2.50 -4.17
C LEU A 31 -1.30 -2.96 -5.39
N ALA A 32 -2.33 -2.21 -5.79
CA ALA A 32 -3.15 -2.52 -6.95
C ALA A 32 -2.37 -2.45 -8.27
N LEU A 33 -1.50 -1.45 -8.43
CA LEU A 33 -0.59 -1.34 -9.57
C LEU A 33 0.35 -2.55 -9.62
N ASN A 34 0.91 -2.95 -8.48
CA ASN A 34 1.77 -4.11 -8.43
C ASN A 34 1.03 -5.40 -8.83
N MET A 35 -0.16 -5.62 -8.28
CA MET A 35 -1.03 -6.74 -8.68
C MET A 35 -1.34 -6.70 -10.19
N TYR A 36 -1.61 -5.50 -10.72
CA TYR A 36 -1.98 -5.31 -12.12
C TYR A 36 -0.85 -5.64 -13.08
N HIS A 37 0.39 -5.28 -12.74
CA HIS A 37 1.53 -5.51 -13.63
C HIS A 37 2.13 -6.90 -13.46
N GLU A 38 2.20 -7.42 -12.24
CA GLU A 38 2.82 -8.73 -11.96
C GLU A 38 1.85 -9.90 -12.13
N ALA A 39 0.54 -9.71 -11.90
CA ALA A 39 -0.38 -10.84 -11.72
C ALA A 39 -1.80 -10.67 -12.30
N ARG A 40 -2.12 -9.63 -13.09
CA ARG A 40 -3.50 -9.42 -13.62
C ARG A 40 -4.09 -10.57 -14.43
N GLY A 41 -3.25 -11.39 -15.05
CA GLY A 41 -3.66 -12.56 -15.83
C GLY A 41 -3.63 -13.88 -15.05
N GLN A 42 -3.30 -13.82 -13.75
CA GLN A 42 -3.20 -14.97 -12.87
C GLN A 42 -4.49 -15.17 -12.09
N GLY A 43 -4.67 -16.37 -11.52
CA GLY A 43 -5.75 -16.64 -10.57
C GLY A 43 -5.51 -15.98 -9.20
N SER A 44 -6.44 -16.16 -8.27
CA SER A 44 -6.36 -15.56 -6.92
C SER A 44 -5.06 -15.89 -6.18
N ALA A 45 -4.50 -17.08 -6.38
CA ALA A 45 -3.22 -17.46 -5.78
C ALA A 45 -2.06 -16.57 -6.27
N GLY A 46 -2.03 -16.19 -7.55
CA GLY A 46 -0.99 -15.30 -8.07
C GLY A 46 -1.12 -13.89 -7.50
N LEU A 47 -2.35 -13.38 -7.42
CA LEU A 47 -2.65 -12.07 -6.82
C LEU A 47 -2.28 -12.03 -5.32
N LEU A 48 -2.63 -13.07 -4.57
CA LEU A 48 -2.29 -13.19 -3.16
C LEU A 48 -0.78 -13.34 -2.96
N GLY A 49 -0.10 -14.17 -3.77
CA GLY A 49 1.34 -14.36 -3.67
C GLY A 49 2.14 -13.07 -3.87
N VAL A 50 1.84 -12.29 -4.92
CA VAL A 50 2.53 -10.99 -5.11
C VAL A 50 2.19 -9.98 -4.01
N SER A 51 0.97 -10.04 -3.46
CA SER A 51 0.56 -9.18 -2.35
C SER A 51 1.27 -9.57 -1.04
N SER A 52 1.39 -10.87 -0.74
CA SER A 52 2.15 -11.40 0.40
C SER A 52 3.58 -10.90 0.37
N VAL A 53 4.25 -10.94 -0.79
CA VAL A 53 5.64 -10.47 -0.93
C VAL A 53 5.76 -8.99 -0.52
N VAL A 54 4.81 -8.14 -0.94
CA VAL A 54 4.81 -6.72 -0.56
C VAL A 54 4.61 -6.56 0.94
N LEU A 55 3.54 -7.17 1.49
CA LEU A 55 3.17 -7.01 2.90
C LEU A 55 4.22 -7.60 3.85
N ASN A 56 4.82 -8.75 3.50
CA ASN A 56 5.88 -9.38 4.27
C ASN A 56 7.15 -8.52 4.30
N ARG A 57 7.48 -7.83 3.19
CA ARG A 57 8.58 -6.86 3.17
C ARG A 57 8.28 -5.66 4.06
N VAL A 58 7.09 -5.07 3.95
CA VAL A 58 6.68 -3.94 4.81
C VAL A 58 6.78 -4.28 6.30
N LYS A 59 6.47 -5.53 6.67
CA LYS A 59 6.54 -6.01 8.05
C LYS A 59 7.97 -6.28 8.55
N ASP A 60 8.92 -6.51 7.64
CA ASP A 60 10.30 -6.86 7.97
C ASP A 60 11.20 -5.61 8.00
N LYS A 61 11.90 -5.41 9.12
CA LYS A 61 12.77 -4.26 9.39
C LYS A 61 13.94 -4.10 8.40
N ARG A 62 14.25 -5.13 7.60
CA ARG A 62 15.30 -5.09 6.56
C ARG A 62 14.86 -4.36 5.30
N PHE A 63 13.57 -4.08 5.15
CA PHE A 63 12.98 -3.46 3.97
C PHE A 63 12.28 -2.13 4.32
N PRO A 64 11.91 -1.32 3.32
CA PRO A 64 11.09 -0.15 3.54
C PRO A 64 9.77 -0.49 4.23
N ASN A 65 9.24 0.44 5.00
CA ASN A 65 8.09 0.24 5.89
C ASN A 65 6.76 0.75 5.30
N THR A 66 6.75 1.10 4.01
CA THR A 66 5.53 1.49 3.28
C THR A 66 5.36 0.66 2.02
N ILE A 67 4.10 0.46 1.59
CA ILE A 67 3.79 -0.35 0.41
C ILE A 67 4.41 0.24 -0.85
N CYS A 68 4.30 1.56 -1.05
CA CYS A 68 4.85 2.20 -2.24
C CYS A 68 6.38 2.10 -2.29
N GLU A 69 7.10 2.34 -1.19
CA GLU A 69 8.56 2.21 -1.17
C GLU A 69 9.03 0.76 -1.44
N VAL A 70 8.25 -0.25 -1.02
CA VAL A 70 8.53 -1.66 -1.34
C VAL A 70 8.26 -1.95 -2.82
N VAL A 71 7.16 -1.44 -3.37
CA VAL A 71 6.81 -1.61 -4.79
C VAL A 71 7.85 -0.93 -5.70
N GLU A 72 8.32 0.25 -5.31
CA GLU A 72 9.28 1.06 -6.06
C GLU A 72 10.75 0.72 -5.71
N GLN A 73 10.97 -0.31 -4.89
CA GLN A 73 12.29 -0.65 -4.38
C GLN A 73 13.26 -1.05 -5.50
N GLY A 74 14.37 -0.33 -5.61
CA GLY A 74 15.45 -0.64 -6.54
C GLY A 74 16.59 0.38 -6.46
N PRO A 75 17.77 0.06 -7.03
CA PRO A 75 18.85 1.03 -7.11
C PRO A 75 18.49 2.12 -8.12
N THR A 76 18.83 3.36 -7.80
CA THR A 76 18.65 4.51 -8.69
C THR A 76 20.00 5.03 -9.18
N ARG A 77 19.96 5.81 -10.27
CA ARG A 77 21.10 6.55 -10.79
C ARG A 77 20.68 7.99 -11.07
N GLU A 78 21.64 8.91 -10.94
CA GLU A 78 21.40 10.29 -11.31
C GLU A 78 21.14 10.41 -12.82
N SER A 79 20.26 11.35 -13.18
CA SER A 79 20.02 11.79 -14.54
C SER A 79 21.32 12.25 -15.20
N TRP A 80 21.46 11.99 -16.50
CA TRP A 80 22.59 12.50 -17.31
C TRP A 80 22.69 14.04 -17.27
N LYS A 81 21.60 14.72 -16.94
CA LYS A 81 21.53 16.18 -16.81
C LYS A 81 22.13 16.72 -15.50
N LYS A 82 22.43 15.86 -14.52
CA LYS A 82 22.98 16.23 -13.20
C LYS A 82 22.23 17.35 -12.49
N ASN A 83 20.90 17.28 -12.53
CA ASN A 83 19.96 18.25 -11.95
C ASN A 83 19.37 17.78 -10.61
N GLY A 84 19.95 16.75 -9.98
CA GLY A 84 19.40 16.13 -8.75
C GLY A 84 18.21 15.21 -8.99
N GLU A 85 17.86 14.92 -10.24
CA GLU A 85 16.81 13.95 -10.58
C GLU A 85 17.39 12.54 -10.65
N PHE A 86 16.73 11.58 -10.02
CA PHE A 86 17.15 10.18 -9.96
C PHE A 86 16.14 9.29 -10.65
N TYR A 87 16.64 8.32 -11.41
CA TYR A 87 15.81 7.34 -12.10
C TYR A 87 16.20 5.92 -11.68
N PRO A 88 15.25 4.98 -11.63
CA PRO A 88 15.55 3.60 -11.32
C PRO A 88 16.45 2.98 -12.41
N ILE A 89 17.39 2.12 -11.99
CA ILE A 89 18.26 1.40 -12.91
C ILE A 89 17.47 0.23 -13.51
N ARG A 90 17.41 0.22 -14.84
CA ARG A 90 16.65 -0.78 -15.61
C ARG A 90 16.99 -2.21 -15.19
N HIS A 91 15.96 -3.05 -15.03
CA HIS A 91 16.07 -4.48 -14.69
C HIS A 91 16.75 -4.78 -13.34
N LYS A 92 16.79 -3.84 -12.40
CA LYS A 92 17.37 -4.05 -11.06
C LYS A 92 16.40 -3.82 -9.91
N CYS A 93 15.11 -3.66 -10.19
CA CYS A 93 14.08 -3.41 -9.18
C CYS A 93 13.50 -4.70 -8.64
N GLN A 94 12.88 -4.61 -7.45
CA GLN A 94 12.18 -5.72 -6.84
C GLN A 94 11.01 -6.20 -7.71
N PHE A 95 10.22 -5.27 -8.22
CA PHE A 95 9.18 -5.53 -9.20
C PHE A 95 9.64 -5.02 -10.56
N SER A 96 9.61 -5.91 -11.54
CA SER A 96 10.33 -5.69 -12.79
C SER A 96 9.71 -4.57 -13.63
N TRP A 97 8.38 -4.40 -13.52
CA TRP A 97 7.62 -3.39 -14.24
C TRP A 97 8.04 -1.97 -13.87
N TRP A 98 8.39 -1.71 -12.61
CA TRP A 98 8.76 -0.37 -12.14
C TRP A 98 9.96 0.23 -12.86
N CYS A 99 10.88 -0.61 -13.35
CA CYS A 99 12.05 -0.14 -14.10
C CYS A 99 12.26 -0.87 -15.41
N ASP A 100 11.19 -1.27 -16.07
CA ASP A 100 11.27 -1.79 -17.44
C ASP A 100 11.32 -0.66 -18.50
N GLY A 101 11.02 0.57 -18.08
CA GLY A 101 10.98 1.77 -18.92
C GLY A 101 9.70 1.92 -19.74
N ARG A 102 8.63 1.22 -19.37
CA ARG A 102 7.30 1.29 -20.01
C ARG A 102 6.38 2.20 -19.19
N SER A 103 5.16 2.40 -19.71
CA SER A 103 4.15 3.19 -19.01
C SER A 103 3.51 2.36 -17.91
N ASP A 104 3.45 2.96 -16.71
CA ASP A 104 2.84 2.36 -15.53
C ASP A 104 1.31 2.48 -15.54
N ILE A 105 0.75 3.24 -16.48
CA ILE A 105 -0.69 3.51 -16.58
C ILE A 105 -1.42 2.22 -16.99
N PRO A 106 -2.36 1.71 -16.16
CA PRO A 106 -3.16 0.54 -16.50
C PRO A 106 -3.99 0.76 -17.77
N LYS A 107 -3.92 -0.18 -18.70
CA LYS A 107 -4.69 -0.12 -19.97
C LYS A 107 -6.09 -0.70 -19.83
N ASP A 108 -6.23 -1.74 -19.01
CA ASP A 108 -7.51 -2.36 -18.68
C ASP A 108 -8.00 -1.81 -17.34
N ILE A 109 -8.80 -0.75 -17.43
CA ILE A 109 -9.34 -0.03 -16.29
C ILE A 109 -10.32 -0.89 -15.48
N ASN A 110 -11.04 -1.82 -16.12
CA ASN A 110 -11.98 -2.69 -15.42
C ASN A 110 -11.24 -3.67 -14.51
N THR A 111 -10.17 -4.29 -15.02
CA THR A 111 -9.33 -5.16 -14.21
C THR A 111 -8.62 -4.38 -13.12
N TYR A 112 -8.04 -3.21 -13.43
CA TYR A 112 -7.41 -2.36 -12.42
C TYR A 112 -8.38 -1.95 -11.30
N THR A 113 -9.62 -1.56 -11.62
CA THR A 113 -10.63 -1.17 -10.63
C THR A 113 -11.01 -2.33 -9.71
N LYS A 114 -11.09 -3.55 -10.24
CA LYS A 114 -11.29 -4.76 -9.42
C LYS A 114 -10.12 -4.98 -8.47
N LEU A 115 -8.89 -4.88 -8.98
CA LEU A 115 -7.68 -5.05 -8.17
C LEU A 115 -7.55 -3.96 -7.10
N LEU A 116 -7.91 -2.71 -7.41
CA LEU A 116 -7.94 -1.62 -6.44
C LEU A 116 -8.95 -1.87 -5.32
N THR A 117 -10.10 -2.45 -5.64
CA THR A 117 -11.09 -2.86 -4.63
C THR A 117 -10.53 -3.94 -3.69
N ILE A 118 -9.81 -4.91 -4.25
CA ILE A 118 -9.13 -5.97 -3.48
C ILE A 118 -8.03 -5.35 -2.60
N ALA A 119 -7.17 -4.51 -3.17
CA ALA A 119 -6.08 -3.85 -2.48
C ALA A 119 -6.58 -2.97 -1.32
N ARG A 120 -7.63 -2.17 -1.53
CA ARG A 120 -8.28 -1.39 -0.46
C ARG A 120 -8.78 -2.28 0.68
N SER A 121 -9.32 -3.43 0.35
CA SER A 121 -9.80 -4.38 1.35
C SER A 121 -8.65 -4.99 2.15
N MET A 122 -7.51 -5.27 1.50
CA MET A 122 -6.30 -5.78 2.18
C MET A 122 -5.65 -4.71 3.07
N VAL A 123 -5.58 -3.46 2.61
CA VAL A 123 -4.85 -2.39 3.29
C VAL A 123 -5.68 -1.75 4.41
N TYR A 124 -6.99 -1.57 4.22
CA TYR A 124 -7.80 -0.75 5.14
C TYR A 124 -8.88 -1.52 5.91
N ASN A 125 -9.35 -2.66 5.41
CA ASN A 125 -10.50 -3.37 6.01
C ASN A 125 -10.09 -4.50 6.96
N ASP A 126 -8.82 -4.55 7.40
CA ASP A 126 -8.29 -5.51 8.38
C ASP A 126 -8.77 -6.95 8.12
N MET A 127 -8.84 -7.34 6.84
CA MET A 127 -9.09 -8.73 6.50
C MET A 127 -7.89 -9.53 7.00
N ALA A 128 -8.15 -10.59 7.76
CA ALA A 128 -7.13 -11.58 8.11
C ALA A 128 -6.51 -12.12 6.81
N PHE A 129 -5.39 -11.54 6.42
CA PHE A 129 -4.68 -11.89 5.21
C PHE A 129 -4.10 -13.28 5.44
N ILE A 130 -4.70 -14.28 4.80
CA ILE A 130 -4.18 -15.65 4.81
C ILE A 130 -2.91 -15.63 3.96
N ASP A 131 -1.76 -15.59 4.63
CA ASP A 131 -0.48 -15.71 3.94
C ASP A 131 -0.32 -17.13 3.42
N ILE A 132 -0.23 -17.26 2.09
CA ILE A 132 -0.04 -18.55 1.40
C ILE A 132 1.44 -18.83 1.08
N THR A 133 2.36 -17.97 1.54
CA THR A 133 3.79 -18.01 1.19
C THR A 133 4.70 -18.65 2.25
N ASP A 134 4.12 -19.41 3.18
CA ASP A 134 4.86 -20.23 4.17
C ASP A 134 5.73 -21.33 3.52
#